data_AF-A0A2W6EHQ3-F1
#
_entry.id   AF-A0A2W6EHQ3-F1
#
_cell.length_a   1.000
_cell.length_b   1.000
_cell.length_c   1.000
_cell.angle_alpha   90.00
_cell.angle_beta   90.00
_cell.angle_gamma   90.00
#
_symmetry.space_group_name_H-M   'P 1'
#
loop_
_entity.id
_entity.type
_entity.pdbx_description
1 polymer ?
#
loop_
_entity_poly.entity_id
_entity_poly.type
_entity_poly.pdbx_seq_one_letter_code
_entity_poly.pdbx_strand_id
1 'polypeptide(L)'
;MTPNGISLAGMAIAAVAGACLALVSIAGSAVGQVVLLAGAAVLVQLRLVCNMLDGLLAVEGGMGTRTGPLFNEVPDRIADLFILVGAGYAIRWVDWGPELGWLAGVLAVLTAYVRLLGGSLGFVQWFSGPMAKPQRMAVLTLASLVSIVEAGAREDRGGAPTIGLVLI
;
A
#
# COMPACT_ATOMS: atom_id res chain seq x y z
N MET A 1 -8.66 -20.21 10.71
CA MET A 1 -8.58 -19.35 9.50
C MET A 1 -7.52 -19.96 8.58
N THR A 2 -7.69 -19.91 7.25
CA THR A 2 -6.70 -20.41 6.29
C THR A 2 -5.75 -19.29 5.85
N PRO A 3 -4.51 -19.59 5.43
CA PRO A 3 -3.59 -18.57 4.87
C PRO A 3 -4.25 -17.75 3.75
N ASN A 4 -4.93 -18.42 2.81
CA ASN A 4 -5.62 -17.75 1.69
C ASN A 4 -6.71 -16.78 2.16
N GLY A 5 -7.42 -17.10 3.24
CA GLY A 5 -8.43 -16.22 3.83
C GLY A 5 -7.80 -14.95 4.43
N ILE A 6 -6.62 -15.08 5.04
CA ILE A 6 -5.86 -13.95 5.58
C ILE A 6 -5.36 -13.06 4.43
N SER A 7 -4.85 -13.62 3.33
CA SER A 7 -4.40 -12.85 2.17
C SER A 7 -5.55 -12.06 1.51
N LEU A 8 -6.74 -12.67 1.39
CA LEU A 8 -7.93 -11.98 0.86
C LEU A 8 -8.42 -10.86 1.80
N ALA A 9 -8.41 -11.10 3.12
CA ALA A 9 -8.74 -10.07 4.10
C ALA A 9 -7.73 -8.91 4.04
N GLY A 10 -6.44 -9.21 3.93
CA GLY A 10 -5.37 -8.23 3.74
C GLY A 10 -5.56 -7.38 2.49
N MET A 11 -6.00 -7.97 1.38
CA MET A 11 -6.33 -7.26 0.14
C MET A 11 -7.54 -6.34 0.31
N ALA A 12 -8.59 -6.77 1.02
CA ALA A 12 -9.74 -5.92 1.33
C ALA A 12 -9.34 -4.73 2.22
N ILE A 13 -8.50 -4.96 3.25
CA ILE A 13 -7.93 -3.92 4.10
C ILE A 13 -7.13 -2.90 3.26
N ALA A 14 -6.34 -3.38 2.29
CA ALA A 14 -5.60 -2.53 1.37
C ALA A 14 -6.51 -1.68 0.47
N ALA A 15 -7.63 -2.24 0.01
CA ALA A 15 -8.63 -1.50 -0.76
C ALA A 15 -9.22 -0.33 0.06
N VAL A 16 -9.55 -0.58 1.33
CA VAL A 16 -10.03 0.47 2.24
C VAL A 16 -8.92 1.51 2.50
N ALA A 17 -7.68 1.08 2.71
CA ALA A 17 -6.55 2.00 2.87
C ALA A 17 -6.36 2.91 1.64
N GLY A 18 -6.40 2.33 0.44
CA GLY A 18 -6.32 3.06 -0.83
C GLY A 18 -7.48 4.03 -1.01
N ALA A 19 -8.70 3.62 -0.66
CA ALA A 19 -9.87 4.50 -0.69
C ALA A 19 -9.72 5.67 0.31
N CYS A 20 -9.25 5.41 1.53
CA CYS A 20 -8.96 6.46 2.50
C CYS A 20 -8.00 7.49 1.92
N LEU A 21 -6.89 7.05 1.32
CA LEU A 21 -5.91 7.93 0.68
C LEU A 21 -6.54 8.74 -0.48
N ALA A 22 -7.24 8.07 -1.40
CA ALA A 22 -7.83 8.73 -2.56
C ALA A 22 -8.86 9.81 -2.19
N LEU A 23 -9.55 9.63 -1.07
CA LEU A 23 -10.60 10.55 -0.60
C LEU A 23 -10.06 11.71 0.24
N VAL A 24 -8.78 11.70 0.66
CA VAL A 24 -8.18 12.79 1.45
C VAL A 24 -8.31 14.13 0.74
N SER A 25 -8.07 14.15 -0.58
CA SER A 25 -8.05 15.39 -1.36
C SER A 25 -9.40 16.07 -1.52
N ILE A 26 -10.50 15.30 -1.36
CA ILE A 26 -11.88 15.81 -1.47
C ILE A 26 -12.57 15.94 -0.11
N ALA A 27 -11.86 15.63 0.99
CA ALA A 27 -12.39 15.83 2.33
C ALA A 27 -12.57 17.32 2.63
N GLY A 28 -13.79 17.72 2.96
CA GLY A 28 -14.18 19.12 3.15
C GLY A 28 -13.78 19.74 4.50
N SER A 29 -13.08 19.02 5.37
CA SER A 29 -12.60 19.53 6.66
C SER A 29 -11.23 18.95 7.04
N ALA A 30 -10.46 19.70 7.82
CA ALA A 30 -9.15 19.27 8.33
C ALA A 30 -9.28 18.01 9.20
N VAL A 31 -10.29 17.95 10.08
CA VAL A 31 -10.60 16.75 10.87
C VAL A 31 -10.88 15.54 9.97
N GLY A 32 -11.62 15.71 8.88
CA GLY A 32 -11.89 14.65 7.91
C GLY A 32 -10.61 14.11 7.26
N GLN A 33 -9.71 15.02 6.87
CA GLN A 33 -8.41 14.65 6.30
C GLN A 33 -7.55 13.86 7.30
N VAL A 34 -7.48 14.32 8.56
CA VAL A 34 -6.73 13.64 9.63
C VAL A 34 -7.27 12.23 9.87
N VAL A 35 -8.59 12.07 9.94
CA VAL A 35 -9.23 10.75 10.13
C VAL A 35 -8.90 9.81 8.98
N LEU A 36 -9.00 10.28 7.73
CA LEU A 36 -8.68 9.48 6.55
C LEU A 36 -7.19 9.08 6.50
N LEU A 37 -6.29 10.02 6.77
CA LEU A 37 -4.84 9.76 6.79
C LEU A 37 -4.43 8.81 7.92
N ALA A 38 -5.00 8.98 9.11
CA ALA A 38 -4.75 8.10 10.25
C ALA A 38 -5.30 6.69 9.99
N GLY A 39 -6.51 6.62 9.43
CA GLY A 39 -7.11 5.36 8.97
C GLY A 39 -6.23 4.65 7.95
N ALA A 40 -5.76 5.37 6.92
CA ALA A 40 -4.86 4.82 5.91
C ALA A 40 -3.56 4.30 6.53
N ALA A 41 -2.91 5.06 7.41
CA ALA A 41 -1.67 4.65 8.08
C ALA A 41 -1.84 3.34 8.88
N VAL A 42 -2.92 3.22 9.65
CA VAL A 42 -3.24 2.00 10.42
C VAL A 42 -3.53 0.82 9.49
N LEU A 43 -4.36 1.03 8.46
CA LEU A 43 -4.76 -0.04 7.55
C LEU A 43 -3.58 -0.55 6.69
N VAL A 44 -2.66 0.33 6.26
CA VAL A 44 -1.43 -0.06 5.57
C VAL A 44 -0.58 -1.00 6.44
N GLN A 45 -0.42 -0.68 7.73
CA GLN A 45 0.32 -1.52 8.67
C GLN A 45 -0.42 -2.83 8.98
N LEU A 46 -1.74 -2.78 9.16
CA LEU A 46 -2.54 -3.98 9.36
C LEU A 46 -2.43 -4.95 8.17
N ARG A 47 -2.41 -4.42 6.94
CA ARG A 47 -2.16 -5.19 5.71
C ARG A 47 -0.79 -5.84 5.71
N LEU A 48 0.26 -5.20 6.26
CA LEU A 48 1.57 -5.84 6.40
C LEU A 48 1.54 -6.98 7.42
N VAL A 49 0.82 -6.81 8.53
CA VAL A 49 0.63 -7.86 9.54
C VAL A 49 -0.10 -9.06 8.95
N CYS A 50 -1.20 -8.87 8.21
CA CYS A 50 -1.89 -9.97 7.51
C CYS A 50 -0.93 -10.76 6.61
N ASN A 51 -0.06 -10.05 5.91
CA ASN A 51 0.93 -10.61 5.01
C ASN A 51 2.14 -11.29 5.65
N MET A 52 2.35 -11.05 6.93
CA MET A 52 3.32 -11.78 7.72
C MET A 52 2.65 -13.05 8.27
N LEU A 53 1.41 -12.92 8.74
CA LEU A 53 0.63 -14.02 9.32
C LEU A 53 0.28 -15.11 8.30
N ASP A 54 -0.07 -14.75 7.05
CA ASP A 54 -0.35 -15.75 6.01
C ASP A 54 0.90 -16.56 5.64
N GLY A 55 2.06 -15.90 5.49
CA GLY A 55 3.34 -16.54 5.24
C GLY A 55 3.78 -17.44 6.40
N LEU A 56 3.65 -16.96 7.63
CA LEU A 56 3.95 -17.73 8.85
C LEU A 56 3.07 -18.98 8.94
N LEU A 57 1.76 -18.83 8.73
CA LEU A 57 0.82 -19.93 8.81
C LEU A 57 1.01 -20.95 7.68
N ALA A 58 1.44 -20.50 6.50
CA ALA A 58 1.75 -21.40 5.37
C ALA A 58 3.02 -22.22 5.61
N VAL A 59 4.08 -21.61 6.16
CA VAL A 59 5.38 -22.26 6.37
C VAL A 59 5.42 -23.03 7.69
N GLU A 60 5.21 -22.35 8.81
CA GLU A 60 5.33 -22.93 10.15
C GLU A 60 4.07 -23.71 10.54
N GLY A 61 2.89 -23.26 10.08
CA GLY A 61 1.63 -23.98 10.31
C GLY A 61 1.44 -25.22 9.44
N GLY A 62 2.36 -25.52 8.51
CA GLY A 62 2.25 -26.65 7.59
C GLY A 62 1.05 -26.58 6.66
N MET A 63 0.42 -25.40 6.51
CA MET A 63 -0.80 -25.19 5.71
C MET A 63 -0.51 -24.82 4.25
N GLY A 64 0.70 -25.12 3.76
CA GLY A 64 1.10 -24.89 2.37
C GLY A 64 0.22 -25.67 1.40
N THR A 65 -0.21 -25.02 0.32
CA THR A 65 -0.99 -25.64 -0.76
C THR A 65 -0.31 -25.43 -2.10
N ARG A 66 -0.62 -26.27 -3.11
CA ARG A 66 -0.10 -26.09 -4.49
C ARG A 66 -0.45 -24.72 -5.08
N THR A 67 -1.58 -24.13 -4.68
CA THR A 67 -2.03 -22.80 -5.07
C THR A 67 -1.59 -21.69 -4.11
N GLY A 68 -0.92 -22.02 -3.01
CA GLY A 68 -0.46 -21.07 -1.99
C GLY A 68 0.40 -19.94 -2.55
N PRO A 69 1.41 -20.21 -3.41
CA PRO A 69 2.19 -19.14 -4.04
C PRO A 69 1.33 -18.15 -4.83
N LEU A 70 0.29 -18.62 -5.50
CA LEU A 70 -0.64 -17.76 -6.27
C LEU A 70 -1.46 -16.85 -5.33
N PHE A 71 -2.00 -17.42 -4.26
CA PHE A 71 -2.79 -16.70 -3.26
C PHE A 71 -1.95 -15.77 -2.37
N ASN A 72 -0.64 -15.97 -2.31
CA ASN A 72 0.26 -15.03 -1.66
C ASN A 72 0.63 -13.86 -2.59
N GLU A 73 0.84 -14.12 -3.88
CA GLU A 73 1.35 -13.11 -4.82
C GLU A 73 0.27 -12.22 -5.41
N VAL A 74 -0.86 -12.78 -5.87
CA VAL A 74 -1.91 -12.03 -6.59
C VAL A 74 -2.62 -11.01 -5.69
N PRO A 75 -3.14 -11.38 -4.50
CA PRO A 75 -3.79 -10.41 -3.61
C PRO A 75 -2.82 -9.33 -3.17
N ASP A 76 -1.54 -9.65 -3.04
CA ASP A 76 -0.48 -8.70 -2.73
C ASP A 76 -0.30 -7.63 -3.79
N ARG A 77 -0.29 -8.02 -5.07
CA ARG A 77 -0.13 -7.06 -6.17
C ARG A 77 -1.33 -6.13 -6.26
N ILE A 78 -2.52 -6.68 -6.09
CA ILE A 78 -3.77 -5.90 -6.09
C ILE A 78 -3.79 -4.95 -4.89
N ALA A 79 -3.38 -5.42 -3.72
CA ALA A 79 -3.25 -4.60 -2.51
C ALA A 79 -2.25 -3.44 -2.70
N ASP A 80 -1.09 -3.72 -3.28
CA ASP A 80 -0.06 -2.71 -3.56
C ASP A 80 -0.60 -1.65 -4.54
N LEU A 81 -1.34 -2.06 -5.57
CA LEU A 81 -2.01 -1.15 -6.51
C LEU A 81 -3.02 -0.24 -5.81
N PHE A 82 -3.91 -0.78 -4.97
CA PHE A 82 -4.89 0.05 -4.26
C PHE A 82 -4.24 1.15 -3.44
N ILE A 83 -3.17 0.82 -2.71
CA ILE A 83 -2.49 1.77 -1.84
C ILE A 83 -1.71 2.80 -2.66
N LEU A 84 -0.93 2.38 -3.66
CA LEU A 84 -0.09 3.28 -4.47
C LEU A 84 -0.93 4.21 -5.36
N VAL A 85 -1.96 3.68 -6.02
CA VAL A 85 -2.87 4.49 -6.83
C VAL A 85 -3.66 5.45 -5.93
N GLY A 86 -4.16 4.96 -4.79
CA GLY A 86 -4.86 5.80 -3.81
C GLY A 86 -3.99 6.95 -3.29
N ALA A 87 -2.71 6.67 -3.02
CA ALA A 87 -1.75 7.71 -2.65
C ALA A 87 -1.53 8.74 -3.77
N GLY A 88 -1.52 8.32 -5.03
CA GLY A 88 -1.44 9.24 -6.19
C GLY A 88 -2.60 10.24 -6.23
N TYR A 89 -3.83 9.80 -5.91
CA TYR A 89 -4.99 10.69 -5.82
C TYR A 89 -4.97 11.66 -4.63
N ALA A 90 -4.13 11.38 -3.63
CA ALA A 90 -3.92 12.28 -2.50
C ALA A 90 -2.89 13.39 -2.83
N ILE A 91 -2.09 13.25 -3.90
CA ILE A 91 -1.09 14.23 -4.32
C ILE A 91 -1.79 15.47 -4.91
N ARG A 92 -1.53 16.65 -4.32
CA ARG A 92 -2.11 17.93 -4.75
C ARG A 92 -1.12 19.00 -5.16
N TRP A 93 0.18 18.77 -4.97
CA TRP A 93 1.24 19.71 -5.36
C TRP A 93 1.56 19.67 -6.85
N VAL A 94 1.07 18.64 -7.56
CA VAL A 94 1.13 18.49 -9.01
C VAL A 94 -0.22 17.99 -9.55
N ASP A 95 -0.60 18.44 -10.74
CA ASP A 95 -1.88 18.06 -11.37
C ASP A 95 -1.93 16.60 -11.85
N TRP A 96 -0.75 15.99 -12.03
CA TRP A 96 -0.54 14.64 -12.57
C TRP A 96 -0.21 13.61 -11.48
N GLY A 97 -0.65 13.87 -10.24
CA GLY A 97 -0.51 12.96 -9.09
C GLY A 97 -1.11 11.57 -9.31
N PRO A 98 -2.33 11.43 -9.88
CA PRO A 98 -2.90 10.13 -10.21
C PRO A 98 -2.02 9.30 -11.16
N GLU A 99 -1.45 9.93 -12.19
CA GLU A 99 -0.55 9.31 -13.15
C GLU A 99 0.71 8.78 -12.46
N LEU A 100 1.26 9.51 -11.49
CA LEU A 100 2.39 9.03 -10.67
C LEU A 100 2.01 7.80 -9.84
N GLY A 101 0.82 7.80 -9.21
CA GLY A 101 0.33 6.65 -8.44
C GLY A 101 0.13 5.40 -9.31
N TRP A 102 -0.45 5.58 -10.50
CA TRP A 102 -0.58 4.50 -11.49
C TRP A 102 0.77 4.01 -11.99
N LEU A 103 1.70 4.92 -12.31
CA LEU A 103 3.05 4.56 -12.72
C LEU A 103 3.77 3.75 -11.62
N ALA A 104 3.73 4.22 -10.37
CA ALA A 104 4.31 3.51 -9.22
C ALA A 104 3.68 2.11 -9.05
N GLY A 105 2.35 2.03 -9.18
CA GLY A 105 1.61 0.77 -9.14
C GLY A 105 2.04 -0.22 -10.24
N VAL A 106 2.13 0.26 -11.49
CA VAL A 106 2.58 -0.54 -12.63
C VAL A 106 4.01 -1.02 -12.44
N LEU A 107 4.92 -0.14 -12.01
CA LEU A 107 6.32 -0.51 -11.75
C LEU A 107 6.45 -1.53 -10.62
N ALA A 108 5.64 -1.41 -9.57
CA ALA A 108 5.60 -2.38 -8.47
C ALA A 108 5.12 -3.77 -8.94
N VAL A 109 4.10 -3.82 -9.80
CA VAL A 109 3.62 -5.07 -10.40
C VAL A 109 4.65 -5.66 -11.37
N LEU A 110 5.24 -4.84 -12.25
CA LEU A 110 6.25 -5.28 -13.21
C LEU A 110 7.49 -5.88 -12.52
N THR A 111 7.96 -5.25 -11.45
CA THR A 111 9.11 -5.75 -10.66
C THR A 111 8.83 -7.15 -10.11
N ALA A 112 7.62 -7.37 -9.59
CA ALA A 112 7.21 -8.68 -9.09
C ALA A 112 6.98 -9.69 -10.21
N TYR A 113 6.42 -9.25 -11.34
CA TYR A 113 6.21 -10.09 -12.51
C TYR A 113 7.54 -10.62 -13.08
N VAL A 114 8.55 -9.77 -13.23
CA VAL A 114 9.89 -10.19 -13.69
C VAL A 114 10.49 -11.24 -12.75
N ARG A 115 10.40 -11.04 -11.43
CA ARG A 115 10.84 -12.03 -10.43
C ARG A 115 10.10 -13.35 -10.55
N LEU A 116 8.77 -13.31 -10.68
CA LEU A 116 7.94 -14.50 -10.79
C LEU A 116 8.18 -15.25 -12.10
N LEU A 117 8.31 -14.54 -13.22
CA LEU A 117 8.65 -15.11 -14.51
C LEU A 117 10.01 -15.81 -14.46
N GLY A 118 11.03 -15.16 -13.88
CA GLY A 118 12.34 -15.79 -13.66
C GLY A 118 12.23 -17.07 -12.82
N GLY A 119 11.46 -17.04 -11.74
CA GLY A 119 11.19 -18.24 -10.93
C GLY A 119 10.48 -19.35 -11.70
N SER A 120 9.52 -19.03 -12.56
CA SER A 120 8.82 -20.01 -13.41
C SER A 120 9.72 -20.68 -14.44
N LEU A 121 10.81 -20.01 -14.84
CA LEU A 121 11.85 -20.54 -15.72
C LEU A 121 12.92 -21.35 -14.97
N GLY A 122 12.78 -21.53 -13.65
CA GLY A 122 13.70 -22.28 -12.82
C GLY A 122 14.90 -21.48 -12.28
N PHE A 123 14.93 -20.16 -12.48
CA PHE A 123 15.96 -19.31 -11.88
C PHE A 123 15.69 -19.09 -10.38
N VAL A 124 16.77 -18.90 -9.62
CA VAL A 124 16.68 -18.48 -8.22
C VAL A 124 16.01 -17.10 -8.14
N GLN A 125 14.97 -16.98 -7.32
CA GLN A 125 14.32 -15.69 -7.09
C GLN A 125 15.19 -14.80 -6.20
N TRP A 126 15.55 -13.63 -6.73
CA TRP A 126 16.30 -12.62 -6.00
C TRP A 126 15.33 -11.59 -5.40
N PHE A 127 15.41 -11.40 -4.09
CA PHE A 127 14.60 -10.45 -3.33
C PHE A 127 15.37 -9.16 -2.98
N SER A 128 16.31 -8.76 -3.84
CA SER A 128 17.11 -7.55 -3.68
C SER A 128 16.55 -6.38 -4.48
N GLY A 129 16.69 -5.17 -3.95
CA GLY A 129 16.31 -3.92 -4.61
C GLY A 129 16.03 -2.80 -3.61
N PRO A 130 16.26 -1.54 -3.98
CA PRO A 130 15.78 -0.40 -3.20
C PRO A 130 14.24 -0.40 -3.19
N MET A 131 13.62 0.04 -2.10
CA MET A 131 12.16 0.04 -1.93
C MET A 131 11.53 -1.37 -2.01
N ALA A 132 12.06 -2.29 -1.21
CA ALA A 132 11.33 -3.52 -0.90
C ALA A 132 9.95 -3.18 -0.31
N LYS A 133 9.00 -4.13 -0.42
CA LYS A 133 7.61 -3.91 -0.01
C LYS A 133 7.44 -3.31 1.41
N PRO A 134 8.14 -3.80 2.47
CA PRO A 134 8.05 -3.18 3.79
C PRO A 134 8.55 -1.72 3.82
N GLN A 135 9.59 -1.41 3.04
CA GLN A 135 10.13 -0.06 2.95
C GLN A 135 9.13 0.89 2.28
N ARG A 136 8.49 0.48 1.18
CA ARG A 136 7.45 1.30 0.52
C ARG A 136 6.28 1.60 1.46
N MET A 137 5.82 0.60 2.18
CA MET A 137 4.71 0.76 3.12
C MET A 137 5.10 1.62 4.34
N ALA A 138 6.36 1.56 4.79
CA ALA A 138 6.90 2.45 5.82
C ALA A 138 6.95 3.91 5.33
N VAL A 139 7.41 4.14 4.09
CA VAL A 139 7.41 5.47 3.47
C VAL A 139 5.99 6.03 3.36
N LEU A 140 5.04 5.25 2.87
CA LEU A 140 3.62 5.61 2.81
C LEU A 140 3.04 5.97 4.18
N THR A 141 3.38 5.19 5.20
CA THR A 141 2.92 5.43 6.57
C THR A 141 3.50 6.74 7.11
N LEU A 142 4.81 6.96 6.91
CA LEU A 142 5.46 8.21 7.32
C LEU A 142 4.89 9.41 6.57
N ALA A 143 4.67 9.29 5.25
CA ALA A 143 4.04 10.30 4.42
C ALA A 143 2.65 10.68 4.93
N SER A 144 1.83 9.70 5.34
CA SER A 144 0.52 9.94 5.96
C SER A 144 0.65 10.67 7.31
N LEU A 145 1.60 10.28 8.15
CA LEU A 145 1.84 10.95 9.45
C LEU A 145 2.30 12.40 9.28
N VAL A 146 3.22 12.66 8.36
CA VAL A 146 3.65 14.02 8.01
C VAL A 146 2.47 14.84 7.48
N SER A 147 1.63 14.24 6.63
CA SER A 147 0.43 14.90 6.10
C SER A 147 -0.60 15.23 7.18
N ILE A 148 -0.70 14.43 8.26
CA ILE A 148 -1.56 14.73 9.42
C ILE A 148 -1.08 16.00 10.13
N VAL A 149 0.22 16.10 10.38
CA VAL A 149 0.82 17.29 11.03
C VAL A 149 0.59 18.53 10.17
N GLU A 150 0.71 18.38 8.84
CA GLU A 150 0.45 19.47 7.90
C GLU A 150 -1.02 19.90 7.89
N ALA A 151 -1.96 18.96 7.88
CA ALA A 151 -3.40 19.27 7.93
C ALA A 151 -3.77 20.04 9.20
N GLY A 152 -3.21 19.65 10.35
CA GLY A 152 -3.41 20.38 11.61
C GLY A 152 -2.79 21.78 11.63
N ALA A 153 -1.60 21.95 11.04
CA ALA A 153 -0.94 23.25 10.96
C ALA A 153 -1.59 24.22 9.93
N ARG A 154 -2.35 23.69 8.96
CA ARG A 154 -3.00 24.46 7.89
C ARG A 154 -4.48 24.76 8.15
N GLU A 155 -5.08 24.24 9.21
CA GLU A 155 -6.44 24.63 9.64
C GLU A 155 -6.54 26.15 9.88
N ASP A 156 -5.42 26.78 10.27
CA ASP A 156 -5.29 28.24 10.37
C ASP A 156 -5.25 28.99 9.01
N ARG A 157 -5.15 28.29 7.87
CA ARG A 157 -4.92 28.86 6.51
C ARG A 157 -5.76 28.25 5.37
N GLY A 158 -6.64 27.29 5.63
CA GLY A 158 -7.67 26.82 4.67
C GLY A 158 -7.20 26.00 3.46
N GLY A 159 -6.04 25.35 3.51
CA GLY A 159 -5.49 24.58 2.38
C GLY A 159 -5.36 23.08 2.65
N ALA A 160 -5.62 22.24 1.63
CA ALA A 160 -5.43 20.79 1.67
C ALA A 160 -3.93 20.39 1.82
N PRO A 161 -3.62 19.25 2.46
CA PRO A 161 -2.24 18.79 2.69
C PRO A 161 -1.54 18.56 1.36
N THR A 162 -0.34 19.14 1.22
CA THR A 162 0.35 19.25 -0.08
C THR A 162 1.76 18.64 -0.06
N ILE A 163 2.38 18.35 1.08
CA ILE A 163 3.83 18.08 1.15
C ILE A 163 4.17 16.63 1.53
N GLY A 164 3.37 15.94 2.35
CA GLY A 164 3.76 14.62 2.88
C GLY A 164 3.91 13.50 1.82
N LEU A 165 3.14 13.56 0.72
CA LEU A 165 3.17 12.56 -0.35
C LEU A 165 4.27 12.78 -1.40
N VAL A 166 5.13 13.80 -1.24
CA VAL A 166 6.29 14.05 -2.13
C VAL A 166 7.33 12.92 -2.05
N LEU A 167 7.27 12.09 -1.00
CA LEU A 167 8.25 11.04 -0.72
C LEU A 167 7.91 9.65 -1.30
N ILE A 168 6.80 9.51 -2.02
CA ILE A 168 6.37 8.24 -2.65
C ILE A 168 6.98 8.08 -4.03
#